data_AF-A0A6P0VPG6-F1
#
_entry.id   AF-A0A6P0VPG6-F1
#
_cell.length_a   1.000
_cell.length_b   1.000
_cell.length_c   1.000
_cell.angle_alpha   90.00
_cell.angle_beta   90.00
_cell.angle_gamma   90.00
#
_symmetry.space_group_name_H-M   'P 1'
#
loop_
_entity.id
_entity.type
_entity.pdbx_description
1 polymer ?
#
loop_
_entity_poly.entity_id
_entity_poly.type
_entity_poly.pdbx_seq_one_letter_code
_entity_poly.pdbx_strand_id
1 'polypeptide(L)'
;MTDNSKCFSRRNIITGTTALGVSAMMTRGKKSTAQTDVETTDTLENTNSQQQAQISNSEAIAISNNGDYDTVELLKPVIRLSVVQSRVRGVEVNRLQQTRRDNLNHMLGLIDAANNWAGPKDLLLFHEFPITGYSNKWNRQDLLKIAIEIPGEETEAIGKKAKEYGCYIVFGSYAKDEAWPNHILSITTIIGPDGNIVDKHWKARNIKGVFGPGFELFTTTIYDVLDQYVEMYGWDAVIPVTRTPIGNIATSSVQREPELFRAFAMKGAEIILRTATGGFNSLDVQATSLYNRVYTAIVNNAVSPNNPGFLADVGGGGSAIYGPNGKLLKEANSVNESSVTVTIPIAEFRASHYPPSVHMALYRPVFDQYVNRYPPNLFSSYQPQDTADAFRYLSDKDVWR
;
A
#
# COMPACT_ATOMS: atom_id res chain seq x y z
N MET A 1 -61.29 3.77 -18.85
CA MET A 1 -62.20 2.96 -19.69
C MET A 1 -61.38 2.39 -20.84
N THR A 2 -61.44 1.05 -20.98
CA THR A 2 -61.18 0.22 -22.18
C THR A 2 -59.82 0.35 -22.88
N ASP A 3 -58.87 -0.60 -22.82
CA ASP A 3 -58.87 -2.06 -23.07
C ASP A 3 -58.46 -2.46 -24.51
N ASN A 4 -57.71 -3.57 -24.56
CA ASN A 4 -57.53 -4.56 -25.62
C ASN A 4 -56.40 -4.49 -26.67
N SER A 5 -55.36 -5.28 -26.36
CA SER A 5 -55.02 -6.56 -27.01
C SER A 5 -54.73 -6.61 -28.53
N LYS A 6 -53.61 -7.25 -28.90
CA LYS A 6 -53.66 -8.54 -29.62
C LYS A 6 -52.29 -9.23 -29.74
N CYS A 7 -52.35 -10.52 -29.45
CA CYS A 7 -51.37 -11.58 -29.62
C CYS A 7 -51.23 -11.97 -31.11
N PHE A 8 -50.03 -12.38 -31.55
CA PHE A 8 -49.87 -13.34 -32.64
C PHE A 8 -48.67 -14.27 -32.41
N SER A 9 -48.94 -15.54 -32.68
CA SER A 9 -48.12 -16.74 -32.50
C SER A 9 -47.51 -17.17 -33.84
N ARG A 10 -46.37 -17.90 -33.82
CA ARG A 10 -46.23 -19.21 -34.50
C ARG A 10 -44.90 -19.91 -34.21
N ARG A 11 -45.01 -21.21 -33.93
CA ARG A 11 -43.96 -22.26 -33.80
C ARG A 11 -43.56 -22.84 -35.18
N ASN A 12 -42.38 -23.46 -35.24
CA ASN A 12 -42.03 -24.79 -35.82
C ASN A 12 -40.53 -25.04 -35.49
N ILE A 13 -40.10 -26.01 -34.66
CA ILE A 13 -39.93 -27.49 -34.82
C ILE A 13 -39.08 -27.85 -36.07
N ILE A 14 -37.89 -28.45 -35.94
CA ILE A 14 -37.53 -29.89 -36.12
C ILE A 14 -36.04 -30.04 -35.68
N THR A 15 -35.69 -30.71 -34.56
CA THR A 15 -35.18 -32.11 -34.37
C THR A 15 -34.06 -32.60 -35.30
N GLY A 16 -32.98 -33.12 -34.69
CA GLY A 16 -31.95 -33.95 -35.34
C GLY A 16 -30.88 -34.44 -34.38
N THR A 17 -31.08 -35.65 -33.83
CA THR A 17 -30.17 -36.39 -32.94
C THR A 17 -29.40 -37.44 -33.76
N THR A 18 -28.10 -37.65 -33.52
CA THR A 18 -27.45 -38.98 -33.65
C THR A 18 -26.13 -39.06 -32.88
N ALA A 19 -25.89 -40.23 -32.31
CA ALA A 19 -24.80 -40.59 -31.41
C ALA A 19 -23.84 -41.64 -32.03
N LEU A 20 -22.76 -41.96 -31.28
CA LEU A 20 -21.85 -43.13 -31.39
C LEU A 20 -20.85 -43.06 -32.58
N GLY A 21 -19.53 -43.26 -32.46
CA GLY A 21 -18.68 -43.90 -31.45
C GLY A 21 -18.10 -45.21 -32.02
N VAL A 22 -16.81 -45.27 -32.42
CA VAL A 22 -16.06 -46.54 -32.63
C VAL A 22 -14.54 -46.33 -32.44
N SER A 23 -13.94 -47.29 -31.72
CA SER A 23 -12.51 -47.51 -31.48
C SER A 23 -11.94 -48.52 -32.49
N ALA A 24 -10.65 -48.41 -32.86
CA ALA A 24 -9.85 -49.52 -33.42
C ALA A 24 -8.36 -49.19 -33.19
N MET A 25 -7.53 -49.95 -32.47
CA MET A 25 -7.07 -51.35 -32.54
C MET A 25 -5.64 -51.44 -33.12
N MET A 26 -4.83 -52.21 -32.41
CA MET A 26 -3.38 -52.40 -32.52
C MET A 26 -2.89 -52.99 -33.85
N THR A 27 -1.64 -52.68 -34.21
CA THR A 27 -0.76 -53.61 -34.93
C THR A 27 0.64 -53.66 -34.29
N ARG A 28 1.09 -54.90 -34.08
CA ARG A 28 2.35 -55.36 -33.51
C ARG A 28 3.48 -55.27 -34.55
N GLY A 29 4.66 -54.78 -34.17
CA GLY A 29 5.91 -54.96 -34.91
C GLY A 29 7.09 -55.14 -33.95
N LYS A 30 7.74 -56.30 -34.01
CA LYS A 30 8.96 -56.67 -33.24
C LYS A 30 10.22 -56.38 -34.07
N LYS A 31 11.28 -55.90 -33.38
CA LYS A 31 12.75 -55.95 -33.63
C LYS A 31 13.33 -54.59 -33.20
N SER A 32 14.49 -54.39 -32.58
CA SER A 32 15.55 -55.20 -31.98
C SER A 32 16.45 -54.16 -31.28
N THR A 33 16.87 -54.42 -30.04
CA THR A 33 18.11 -53.95 -29.37
C THR A 33 18.79 -52.63 -29.83
N ALA A 34 18.75 -51.61 -28.97
CA ALA A 34 19.93 -50.81 -28.59
C ALA A 34 19.62 -50.05 -27.30
N GLN A 35 20.49 -50.22 -26.32
CA GLN A 35 20.47 -49.61 -25.00
C GLN A 35 21.28 -48.30 -25.11
N THR A 36 20.67 -47.15 -24.82
CA THR A 36 21.37 -45.89 -24.57
C THR A 36 20.61 -45.07 -23.54
N ASP A 37 21.28 -44.91 -22.40
CA ASP A 37 21.12 -44.03 -21.25
C ASP A 37 20.07 -42.91 -21.35
N VAL A 38 19.11 -42.94 -20.42
CA VAL A 38 18.21 -41.83 -20.10
C VAL A 38 18.68 -41.23 -18.77
N GLU A 39 19.52 -40.21 -18.86
CA GLU A 39 19.88 -39.33 -17.76
C GLU A 39 19.52 -37.89 -18.18
N THR A 40 18.22 -37.64 -18.42
CA THR A 40 17.69 -36.31 -18.81
C THR A 40 16.27 -36.02 -18.32
N THR A 41 15.59 -36.96 -17.64
CA THR A 41 14.22 -36.76 -17.14
C THR A 41 14.16 -36.15 -15.73
N ASP A 42 15.15 -36.40 -14.87
CA ASP A 42 15.13 -35.92 -13.47
C ASP A 42 15.39 -34.41 -13.34
N THR A 43 16.05 -33.77 -14.30
CA THR A 43 16.34 -32.32 -14.26
C THR A 43 15.16 -31.47 -14.75
N LEU A 44 14.33 -31.98 -15.67
CA LEU A 44 13.13 -31.32 -16.19
C LEU A 44 11.93 -31.44 -15.23
N GLU A 45 11.79 -32.55 -14.52
CA GLU A 45 10.75 -32.71 -13.49
C GLU A 45 11.07 -31.89 -12.22
N ASN A 46 12.35 -31.76 -11.84
CA ASN A 46 12.77 -30.87 -10.73
C ASN A 46 12.60 -29.39 -11.06
N THR A 47 12.87 -28.97 -12.31
CA THR A 47 12.63 -27.57 -12.72
C THR A 47 11.14 -27.27 -12.82
N ASN A 48 10.32 -28.15 -13.37
CA ASN A 48 8.86 -27.95 -13.42
C ASN A 48 8.21 -27.93 -12.03
N SER A 49 8.67 -28.76 -11.08
CA SER A 49 8.14 -28.78 -9.71
C SER A 49 8.62 -27.60 -8.87
N GLN A 50 9.86 -27.13 -9.04
CA GLN A 50 10.35 -25.90 -8.42
C GLN A 50 9.67 -24.66 -9.02
N GLN A 51 9.46 -24.63 -10.33
CA GLN A 51 8.77 -23.53 -11.00
C GLN A 51 7.27 -23.53 -10.67
N GLN A 52 6.61 -24.69 -10.57
CA GLN A 52 5.23 -24.79 -10.05
C GLN A 52 5.12 -24.44 -8.56
N ALA A 53 6.08 -24.81 -7.72
CA ALA A 53 6.11 -24.42 -6.31
C ALA A 53 6.36 -22.91 -6.13
N GLN A 54 7.19 -22.31 -6.99
CA GLN A 54 7.47 -20.88 -7.01
C GLN A 54 6.28 -20.08 -7.57
N ILE A 55 5.58 -20.59 -8.58
CA ILE A 55 4.31 -20.04 -9.11
C ILE A 55 3.19 -20.20 -8.07
N SER A 56 3.10 -21.34 -7.37
CA SER A 56 2.08 -21.54 -6.32
C SER A 56 2.31 -20.64 -5.11
N ASN A 57 3.57 -20.32 -4.80
CA ASN A 57 3.91 -19.38 -3.72
C ASN A 57 3.71 -17.92 -4.12
N SER A 58 3.77 -17.56 -5.42
CA SER A 58 3.49 -16.18 -5.87
C SER A 58 2.00 -15.86 -5.87
N GLU A 59 1.12 -16.87 -5.98
CA GLU A 59 -0.34 -16.72 -5.90
C GLU A 59 -0.92 -16.76 -4.47
N ALA A 60 -0.19 -17.33 -3.51
CA ALA A 60 -0.67 -17.47 -2.15
C ALA A 60 -0.78 -16.10 -1.46
N ILE A 61 -1.94 -15.82 -0.86
CA ILE A 61 -2.17 -14.64 -0.01
C ILE A 61 -2.34 -15.14 1.43
N ALA A 62 -1.60 -14.56 2.37
CA ALA A 62 -1.63 -14.90 3.79
C ALA A 62 -2.91 -14.34 4.46
N ILE A 63 -4.03 -15.02 4.24
CA ILE A 63 -5.32 -14.79 4.90
C ILE A 63 -5.76 -16.09 5.57
N SER A 64 -6.22 -15.98 6.82
CA SER A 64 -6.81 -17.12 7.53
C SER A 64 -8.30 -17.29 7.17
N ASN A 65 -8.75 -18.54 7.10
CA ASN A 65 -10.11 -18.91 6.69
C ASN A 65 -11.04 -19.26 7.87
N ASN A 66 -10.56 -19.17 9.12
CA ASN A 66 -11.31 -19.60 10.31
C ASN A 66 -11.87 -18.43 11.14
N GLY A 67 -11.80 -17.18 10.63
CA GLY A 67 -12.22 -15.99 11.36
C GLY A 67 -11.19 -15.49 12.39
N ASP A 68 -10.00 -16.09 12.42
CA ASP A 68 -8.81 -15.58 13.11
C ASP A 68 -7.85 -14.92 12.10
N TYR A 69 -6.69 -14.49 12.56
CA TYR A 69 -5.63 -13.95 11.71
C TYR A 69 -4.25 -14.19 12.36
N ASP A 70 -3.23 -14.36 11.53
CA ASP A 70 -1.89 -14.65 12.02
C ASP A 70 -1.32 -13.47 12.83
N THR A 71 -0.75 -13.79 13.99
CA THR A 71 -0.09 -12.82 14.86
C THR A 71 1.26 -13.35 15.34
N VAL A 72 2.08 -12.44 15.86
CA VAL A 72 3.28 -12.78 16.64
C VAL A 72 3.05 -12.41 18.11
N GLU A 73 3.79 -13.01 19.04
CA GLU A 73 3.68 -12.73 20.47
C GLU A 73 3.85 -11.24 20.77
N LEU A 74 2.98 -10.69 21.62
CA LEU A 74 3.07 -9.30 22.05
C LEU A 74 4.22 -9.12 23.05
N LEU A 75 5.04 -8.09 22.83
CA LEU A 75 6.07 -7.68 23.77
C LEU A 75 5.47 -7.13 25.08
N LYS A 76 4.25 -6.57 25.00
CA LYS A 76 3.57 -5.90 26.12
C LYS A 76 2.07 -5.79 25.89
N PRO A 77 1.27 -5.69 26.97
CA PRO A 77 -0.19 -5.66 26.86
C PRO A 77 -0.75 -4.32 26.38
N VAL A 78 0.02 -3.24 26.52
CA VAL A 78 -0.34 -1.89 26.10
C VAL A 78 0.81 -1.26 25.32
N ILE A 79 0.51 -0.46 24.31
CA ILE A 79 1.52 0.27 23.52
C ILE A 79 1.21 1.77 23.49
N ARG A 80 2.22 2.61 23.34
CA ARG A 80 2.12 4.06 23.18
C ARG A 80 2.42 4.45 21.73
N LEU A 81 1.35 4.71 20.97
CA LEU A 81 1.42 5.21 19.60
C LEU A 81 1.40 6.74 19.61
N SER A 82 2.37 7.36 18.95
CA SER A 82 2.40 8.81 18.73
C SER A 82 2.43 9.13 17.24
N VAL A 83 1.53 10.03 16.81
CA VAL A 83 1.58 10.67 15.49
C VAL A 83 2.36 11.99 15.63
N VAL A 84 3.34 12.22 14.77
CA VAL A 84 4.24 13.39 14.80
C VAL A 84 3.95 14.26 13.59
N GLN A 85 3.20 15.34 13.84
CA GLN A 85 2.84 16.35 12.85
C GLN A 85 4.03 17.27 12.64
N SER A 86 4.90 16.96 11.67
CA SER A 86 6.08 17.74 11.31
C SER A 86 5.85 18.60 10.07
N ARG A 87 6.72 19.59 9.87
CA ARG A 87 6.75 20.37 8.63
C ARG A 87 7.05 19.53 7.39
N VAL A 88 6.54 19.99 6.25
CA VAL A 88 6.90 19.49 4.91
C VAL A 88 7.66 20.59 4.16
N ARG A 89 8.94 20.34 3.87
CA ARG A 89 9.82 21.33 3.21
C ARG A 89 10.48 20.69 2.01
N GLY A 90 10.07 21.09 0.81
CA GLY A 90 10.68 20.59 -0.41
C GLY A 90 12.18 20.88 -0.45
N VAL A 91 13.00 19.86 -0.66
CA VAL A 91 14.45 20.04 -0.82
C VAL A 91 14.77 20.84 -2.09
N GLU A 92 15.87 21.59 -2.06
CA GLU A 92 16.29 22.39 -3.21
C GLU A 92 17.29 21.59 -4.06
N VAL A 93 16.99 21.33 -5.34
CA VAL A 93 17.85 20.49 -6.20
C VAL A 93 19.29 21.00 -6.29
N ASN A 94 19.49 22.33 -6.33
CA ASN A 94 20.81 22.97 -6.36
C ASN A 94 21.53 22.98 -4.99
N ARG A 95 20.83 22.68 -3.89
CA ARG A 95 21.36 22.59 -2.51
C ARG A 95 20.91 21.29 -1.83
N LEU A 96 20.83 20.21 -2.62
CA LEU A 96 20.13 18.99 -2.24
C LEU A 96 20.70 18.38 -0.96
N GLN A 97 22.03 18.24 -0.89
CA GLN A 97 22.69 17.63 0.27
C GLN A 97 22.41 18.40 1.56
N GLN A 98 22.54 19.74 1.51
CA GLN A 98 22.30 20.58 2.69
C GLN A 98 20.83 20.53 3.12
N THR A 99 19.90 20.80 2.20
CA THR A 99 18.49 20.91 2.53
C THR A 99 17.88 19.58 2.96
N ARG A 100 18.34 18.46 2.38
CA ARG A 100 17.95 17.12 2.85
C ARG A 100 18.51 16.82 4.23
N ARG A 101 19.78 17.16 4.49
CA ARG A 101 20.39 17.00 5.81
C ARG A 101 19.66 17.82 6.87
N ASP A 102 19.25 19.04 6.55
CA ASP A 102 18.48 19.91 7.44
C ASP A 102 17.12 19.28 7.80
N ASN A 103 16.40 18.75 6.81
CA ASN A 103 15.14 18.04 7.04
C ASN A 103 15.34 16.75 7.86
N LEU A 104 16.37 15.96 7.56
CA LEU A 104 16.72 14.77 8.35
C LEU A 104 17.02 15.15 9.80
N ASN A 105 17.91 16.12 10.04
CA ASN A 105 18.26 16.58 11.39
C ASN A 105 17.04 17.08 12.15
N HIS A 106 16.12 17.77 11.47
CA HIS A 106 14.85 18.21 12.05
C HIS A 106 13.98 17.01 12.47
N MET A 107 13.82 16.01 11.60
CA MET A 107 13.09 14.79 11.93
C MET A 107 13.73 14.03 13.11
N LEU A 108 15.06 13.91 13.16
CA LEU A 108 15.79 13.30 14.29
C LEU A 108 15.53 14.05 15.59
N GLY A 109 15.57 15.39 15.57
CA GLY A 109 15.25 16.21 16.75
C GLY A 109 13.79 16.07 17.20
N LEU A 110 12.86 15.83 16.27
CA LEU A 110 11.46 15.55 16.61
C LEU A 110 11.27 14.15 17.21
N ILE A 111 12.04 13.15 16.78
CA ILE A 111 12.08 11.83 17.41
C ILE A 111 12.54 11.97 18.87
N ASP A 112 13.59 12.75 19.11
CA ASP A 112 14.10 13.04 20.45
C ASP A 112 13.04 13.76 21.29
N ALA A 113 12.43 14.82 20.74
CA ALA A 113 11.39 15.59 21.42
C ALA A 113 10.17 14.74 21.78
N ALA A 114 9.74 13.85 20.88
CA ALA A 114 8.61 12.96 21.10
C ALA A 114 8.88 11.92 22.20
N ASN A 115 10.13 11.48 22.37
CA ASN A 115 10.53 10.51 23.41
C ASN A 115 10.99 11.13 24.73
N ASN A 116 11.23 12.45 24.77
CA ASN A 116 11.72 13.15 25.96
C ASN A 116 10.60 13.43 27.00
N TRP A 117 10.12 14.67 27.12
CA TRP A 117 9.17 15.08 28.18
C TRP A 117 7.88 14.24 28.23
N ALA A 118 7.36 13.83 27.07
CA ALA A 118 6.16 13.01 26.98
C ALA A 118 6.42 11.51 27.30
N GLY A 119 7.65 11.14 27.68
CA GLY A 119 8.12 9.79 27.98
C GLY A 119 8.31 8.91 26.74
N PRO A 120 8.79 7.66 26.91
CA PRO A 120 9.10 6.76 25.79
C PRO A 120 7.86 6.38 24.98
N LYS A 121 8.04 6.20 23.67
CA LYS A 121 7.02 5.74 22.73
C LYS A 121 7.38 4.37 22.19
N ASP A 122 6.35 3.63 21.77
CA ASP A 122 6.54 2.30 21.19
C ASP A 122 6.48 2.35 19.67
N LEU A 123 5.74 3.32 19.15
CA LEU A 123 5.56 3.58 17.75
C LEU A 123 5.44 5.08 17.50
N LEU A 124 6.32 5.62 16.67
CA LEU A 124 6.26 6.96 16.12
C LEU A 124 5.85 6.88 14.64
N LEU A 125 4.79 7.61 14.27
CA LEU A 125 4.38 7.78 12.87
C LEU A 125 4.65 9.22 12.43
N PHE A 126 5.27 9.38 11.27
CA PHE A 126 5.45 10.64 10.54
C PHE A 126 4.62 10.64 9.25
N HIS A 127 4.49 11.81 8.60
CA HIS A 127 3.73 11.97 7.36
C HIS A 127 4.48 11.43 6.12
N GLU A 128 3.93 11.69 4.93
CA GLU A 128 4.38 11.10 3.66
C GLU A 128 5.77 11.59 3.21
N PHE A 129 6.21 12.80 3.59
CA PHE A 129 7.46 13.40 3.08
C PHE A 129 8.25 14.25 4.11
N PRO A 130 8.54 13.79 5.33
CA PRO A 130 9.33 14.54 6.32
C PRO A 130 10.78 14.84 5.87
N ILE A 131 11.35 14.01 4.99
CA ILE A 131 12.76 14.13 4.55
C ILE A 131 12.87 14.89 3.23
N THR A 132 12.19 14.41 2.19
CA THR A 132 12.28 14.99 0.83
C THR A 132 11.43 16.24 0.68
N GLY A 133 10.37 16.36 1.48
CA GLY A 133 9.31 17.32 1.26
C GLY A 133 8.57 17.13 -0.06
N TYR A 134 7.88 18.18 -0.50
CA TYR A 134 7.05 18.17 -1.69
C TYR A 134 7.22 19.47 -2.49
N SER A 135 7.23 19.35 -3.81
CA SER A 135 7.10 20.46 -4.74
C SER A 135 6.39 19.99 -6.01
N ASN A 136 5.45 20.78 -6.51
CA ASN A 136 4.76 20.51 -7.77
C ASN A 136 5.59 20.89 -9.01
N LYS A 137 6.79 21.46 -8.82
CA LYS A 137 7.67 21.91 -9.91
C LYS A 137 8.71 20.87 -10.33
N TRP A 138 8.89 19.81 -9.54
CA TRP A 138 9.88 18.79 -9.86
C TRP A 138 9.41 17.92 -11.02
N ASN A 139 10.30 17.71 -11.98
CA ASN A 139 10.13 16.67 -12.98
C ASN A 139 10.76 15.35 -12.47
N ARG A 140 10.69 14.29 -13.29
CA ARG A 140 11.24 12.98 -12.99
C ARG A 140 12.75 13.01 -12.74
N GLN A 141 13.50 13.79 -13.51
CA GLN A 141 14.95 13.90 -13.32
C GLN A 141 15.31 14.52 -11.96
N ASP A 142 14.56 15.54 -11.54
CA ASP A 142 14.72 16.14 -10.21
C ASP A 142 14.33 15.13 -9.12
N LEU A 143 13.18 14.47 -9.26
CA LEU A 143 12.74 13.46 -8.30
C LEU A 143 13.70 12.27 -8.17
N LEU A 144 14.32 11.81 -9.26
CA LEU A 144 15.32 10.73 -9.22
C LEU A 144 16.57 11.11 -8.43
N LYS A 145 16.92 12.41 -8.40
CA LYS A 145 18.01 12.92 -7.55
C LYS A 145 17.55 13.07 -6.10
N ILE A 146 16.32 13.53 -5.90
CA ILE A 146 15.74 13.85 -4.59
C ILE A 146 15.41 12.59 -3.79
N ALA A 147 14.87 11.56 -4.45
CA ALA A 147 14.44 10.32 -3.84
C ALA A 147 15.58 9.65 -3.08
N ILE A 148 15.26 9.13 -1.89
CA ILE A 148 16.23 8.42 -1.04
C ILE A 148 16.35 6.96 -1.47
N GLU A 149 17.41 6.30 -1.00
CA GLU A 149 17.58 4.84 -1.08
C GLU A 149 17.13 4.22 0.24
N ILE A 150 16.59 3.00 0.19
CA ILE A 150 16.10 2.28 1.36
C ILE A 150 16.57 0.81 1.27
N PRO A 151 17.62 0.41 2.02
CA PRO A 151 18.38 1.19 3.00
C PRO A 151 19.25 2.30 2.37
N GLY A 152 19.62 3.28 3.19
CA GLY A 152 20.43 4.44 2.83
C GLY A 152 20.71 5.35 4.03
N GLU A 153 21.50 6.41 3.81
CA GLU A 153 22.00 7.33 4.85
C GLU A 153 20.90 7.82 5.81
N GLU A 154 19.75 8.22 5.26
CA GLU A 154 18.65 8.77 6.05
C GLU A 154 18.00 7.68 6.91
N THR A 155 17.77 6.49 6.35
CA THR A 155 17.20 5.35 7.09
C THR A 155 18.15 4.81 8.15
N GLU A 156 19.47 4.84 7.93
CA GLU A 156 20.47 4.46 8.94
C GLU A 156 20.49 5.44 10.12
N ALA A 157 20.42 6.74 9.84
CA ALA A 157 20.37 7.76 10.89
C ALA A 157 19.10 7.63 11.74
N ILE A 158 17.95 7.36 11.11
CA ILE A 158 16.69 7.12 11.81
C ILE A 158 16.73 5.79 12.56
N GLY A 159 17.35 4.74 11.99
CA GLY A 159 17.59 3.45 12.64
C GLY A 159 18.36 3.58 13.94
N LYS A 160 19.38 4.45 14.00
CA LYS A 160 20.10 4.76 15.24
C LYS A 160 19.17 5.33 16.31
N LYS A 161 18.23 6.22 15.94
CA LYS A 161 17.23 6.76 16.87
C LYS A 161 16.18 5.74 17.29
N ALA A 162 15.72 4.89 16.37
CA ALA A 162 14.81 3.79 16.69
C ALA A 162 15.44 2.86 17.75
N LYS A 163 16.72 2.53 17.57
CA LYS A 163 17.51 1.74 18.53
C LYS A 163 17.75 2.47 19.85
N GLU A 164 18.10 3.76 19.80
CA GLU A 164 18.32 4.59 21.00
C GLU A 164 17.10 4.60 21.92
N TYR A 165 15.90 4.70 21.35
CA TYR A 165 14.64 4.75 22.11
C TYR A 165 13.91 3.41 22.24
N GLY A 166 14.42 2.34 21.60
CA GLY A 166 13.77 1.03 21.60
C GLY A 166 12.34 1.06 21.03
N CYS A 167 12.12 1.84 19.98
CA CYS A 167 10.79 2.09 19.42
C CYS A 167 10.73 1.86 17.91
N TYR A 168 9.52 1.61 17.40
CA TYR A 168 9.28 1.59 15.96
C TYR A 168 9.16 3.03 15.43
N ILE A 169 9.75 3.29 14.27
CA ILE A 169 9.62 4.56 13.56
C ILE A 169 9.12 4.30 12.16
N VAL A 170 8.01 4.97 11.80
CA VAL A 170 7.34 4.82 10.51
C VAL A 170 7.27 6.18 9.83
N PHE A 171 7.73 6.26 8.58
CA PHE A 171 7.75 7.52 7.83
C PHE A 171 7.69 7.28 6.32
N GLY A 172 7.10 8.23 5.59
CA GLY A 172 7.10 8.22 4.13
C GLY A 172 8.31 8.95 3.54
N SER A 173 8.65 8.62 2.30
CA SER A 173 9.54 9.44 1.47
C SER A 173 9.31 9.13 0.00
N TYR A 174 9.73 10.04 -0.89
CA TYR A 174 10.08 9.62 -2.24
C TYR A 174 11.31 8.70 -2.16
N ALA A 175 11.23 7.57 -2.85
CA ALA A 175 12.27 6.56 -2.88
C ALA A 175 12.55 6.10 -4.31
N LYS A 176 13.77 5.60 -4.52
CA LYS A 176 14.21 4.92 -5.75
C LYS A 176 14.73 3.54 -5.39
N ASP A 177 14.61 2.61 -6.33
CA ASP A 177 15.03 1.22 -6.19
C ASP A 177 15.73 0.82 -7.49
N GLU A 178 16.90 0.18 -7.40
CA GLU A 178 17.67 -0.25 -8.58
C GLU A 178 16.90 -1.28 -9.42
N ALA A 179 16.03 -2.08 -8.80
CA ALA A 179 15.19 -3.04 -9.49
C ALA A 179 14.04 -2.37 -10.27
N TRP A 180 13.76 -1.09 -10.01
CA TRP A 180 12.74 -0.28 -10.66
C TRP A 180 13.35 0.99 -11.26
N PRO A 181 14.24 0.85 -12.26
CA PRO A 181 14.96 1.98 -12.83
C PRO A 181 13.97 3.01 -13.40
N ASN A 182 14.29 4.29 -13.25
CA ASN A 182 13.48 5.42 -13.71
C ASN A 182 12.10 5.59 -13.02
N HIS A 183 11.68 4.69 -12.12
CA HIS A 183 10.47 4.85 -11.32
C HIS A 183 10.71 5.76 -10.11
N ILE A 184 9.70 6.54 -9.75
CA ILE A 184 9.68 7.32 -8.51
C ILE A 184 8.63 6.71 -7.61
N LEU A 185 9.07 6.20 -6.47
CA LEU A 185 8.23 5.45 -5.55
C LEU A 185 7.82 6.36 -4.39
N SER A 186 6.61 6.18 -3.88
CA SER A 186 6.22 6.67 -2.55
C SER A 186 6.19 5.45 -1.63
N ILE A 187 7.16 5.38 -0.72
CA ILE A 187 7.32 4.25 0.20
C ILE A 187 7.17 4.76 1.63
N THR A 188 6.36 4.07 2.42
CA THR A 188 6.34 4.20 3.87
C THR A 188 7.21 3.11 4.48
N THR A 189 8.29 3.52 5.13
CA THR A 189 9.30 2.61 5.72
C THR A 189 8.95 2.35 7.17
N ILE A 190 9.08 1.09 7.61
CA ILE A 190 8.94 0.67 9.00
C ILE A 190 10.31 0.28 9.52
N ILE A 191 10.82 1.02 10.50
CA ILE A 191 12.07 0.72 11.19
C ILE A 191 11.75 0.18 12.58
N GLY A 192 12.41 -0.91 12.94
CA GLY A 192 12.22 -1.62 14.20
C GLY A 192 13.07 -1.06 15.34
N PRO A 193 12.79 -1.50 16.58
CA PRO A 193 13.46 -1.02 17.80
C PRO A 193 14.92 -1.47 17.91
N ASP A 194 15.39 -2.35 17.03
CA ASP A 194 16.80 -2.74 16.89
C ASP A 194 17.58 -1.84 15.91
N GLY A 195 16.87 -0.94 15.23
CA GLY A 195 17.39 -0.02 14.21
C GLY A 195 17.36 -0.56 12.79
N ASN A 196 16.86 -1.78 12.56
CA ASN A 196 16.78 -2.38 11.24
C ASN A 196 15.45 -2.01 10.55
N ILE A 197 15.47 -1.97 9.22
CA ILE A 197 14.23 -1.86 8.43
C ILE A 197 13.49 -3.19 8.54
N VAL A 198 12.25 -3.12 9.01
CA VAL A 198 11.35 -4.27 9.14
C VAL A 198 10.59 -4.49 7.82
N ASP A 199 10.10 -3.41 7.21
CA ASP A 199 9.29 -3.49 6.00
C ASP A 199 9.27 -2.17 5.20
N LYS A 200 8.88 -2.25 3.93
CA LYS A 200 8.76 -1.15 2.96
C LYS A 200 7.41 -1.23 2.25
N HIS A 201 6.44 -0.46 2.71
CA HIS A 201 5.11 -0.46 2.10
C HIS A 201 5.06 0.58 0.97
N TRP A 202 4.90 0.10 -0.26
CA TRP A 202 4.64 0.99 -1.40
C TRP A 202 3.23 1.57 -1.34
N LYS A 203 3.06 2.78 -1.88
CA LYS A 203 1.73 3.30 -2.16
C LYS A 203 1.01 2.37 -3.15
N ALA A 204 -0.15 1.86 -2.75
CA ALA A 204 -0.89 0.89 -3.56
C ALA A 204 -1.42 1.50 -4.87
N ARG A 205 -1.96 2.73 -4.82
CA ARG A 205 -2.50 3.44 -5.99
C ARG A 205 -2.51 4.96 -5.84
N ASN A 206 -2.46 5.68 -6.95
CA ASN A 206 -2.80 7.10 -7.03
C ASN A 206 -4.26 7.27 -7.47
N ILE A 207 -4.94 8.31 -6.96
CA ILE A 207 -6.20 8.74 -7.56
C ILE A 207 -5.86 9.41 -8.89
N LYS A 208 -6.57 9.07 -9.97
CA LYS A 208 -6.32 9.59 -11.32
C LYS A 208 -7.54 10.38 -11.82
N GLY A 209 -7.30 11.45 -12.57
CA GLY A 209 -8.31 12.26 -13.24
C GLY A 209 -9.02 13.29 -12.34
N VAL A 210 -8.43 13.68 -11.21
CA VAL A 210 -9.10 14.55 -10.20
C VAL A 210 -8.45 15.91 -9.97
N PHE A 211 -7.26 16.18 -10.53
CA PHE A 211 -6.50 17.40 -10.24
C PHE A 211 -6.75 18.55 -11.23
N GLY A 212 -7.60 18.33 -12.24
CA GLY A 212 -7.93 19.31 -13.27
C GLY A 212 -6.97 19.32 -14.46
N PRO A 213 -7.22 20.16 -15.48
CA PRO A 213 -6.43 20.17 -16.70
C PRO A 213 -4.96 20.53 -16.48
N GLY A 214 -4.06 19.76 -17.08
CA GLY A 214 -2.62 20.04 -17.09
C GLY A 214 -1.84 19.56 -15.85
N PHE A 215 -2.48 18.83 -14.94
CA PHE A 215 -1.80 18.26 -13.77
C PHE A 215 -2.29 16.83 -13.48
N GLU A 216 -1.34 15.91 -13.31
CA GLU A 216 -1.59 14.57 -12.80
C GLU A 216 -0.37 14.04 -12.04
N LEU A 217 -0.60 13.14 -11.08
CA LEU A 217 0.49 12.50 -10.34
C LEU A 217 1.22 11.47 -11.21
N PHE A 218 2.55 11.43 -11.09
CA PHE A 218 3.42 10.57 -11.89
C PHE A 218 4.36 9.69 -11.06
N THR A 219 4.13 9.62 -9.75
CA THR A 219 4.74 8.57 -8.93
C THR A 219 4.18 7.22 -9.30
N THR A 220 5.06 6.22 -9.32
CA THR A 220 4.70 4.84 -9.58
C THR A 220 4.16 4.22 -8.30
N THR A 221 3.01 3.56 -8.44
CA THR A 221 2.37 2.78 -7.38
C THR A 221 2.34 1.30 -7.75
N ILE A 222 2.01 0.42 -6.80
CA ILE A 222 1.87 -1.01 -7.09
C ILE A 222 0.91 -1.22 -8.27
N TYR A 223 -0.25 -0.55 -8.27
CA TYR A 223 -1.24 -0.69 -9.34
C TYR A 223 -0.74 -0.23 -10.72
N ASP A 224 0.18 0.75 -10.78
CA ASP A 224 0.73 1.24 -12.04
C ASP A 224 1.71 0.24 -12.71
N VAL A 225 2.17 -0.77 -11.97
CA VAL A 225 3.13 -1.81 -12.41
C VAL A 225 2.77 -3.19 -11.84
N LEU A 226 1.48 -3.45 -11.64
CA LEU A 226 0.94 -4.59 -10.88
C LEU A 226 1.50 -5.93 -11.33
N ASP A 227 1.54 -6.20 -12.63
CA ASP A 227 1.95 -7.50 -13.17
C ASP A 227 3.41 -7.78 -12.81
N GLN A 228 4.31 -6.82 -13.08
CA GLN A 228 5.72 -6.93 -12.75
C GLN A 228 5.95 -6.96 -11.23
N TYR A 229 5.16 -6.21 -10.46
CA TYR A 229 5.27 -6.21 -9.00
C TYR A 229 4.90 -7.57 -8.42
N VAL A 230 3.82 -8.18 -8.90
CA VAL A 230 3.39 -9.53 -8.52
C VAL A 230 4.42 -10.58 -8.96
N GLU A 231 4.99 -10.46 -10.16
CA GLU A 231 6.05 -11.35 -10.63
C GLU A 231 7.27 -11.32 -9.69
N MET A 232 7.66 -10.14 -9.22
CA MET A 232 8.84 -9.95 -8.37
C MET A 232 8.60 -10.27 -6.89
N TYR A 233 7.41 -9.97 -6.36
CA TYR A 233 7.15 -9.98 -4.91
C TYR A 233 5.96 -10.84 -4.48
N GLY A 234 5.16 -11.35 -5.42
CA GLY A 234 3.97 -12.15 -5.15
C GLY A 234 2.73 -11.32 -4.78
N TRP A 235 1.55 -11.96 -4.86
CA TRP A 235 0.27 -11.34 -4.54
C TRP A 235 0.13 -10.94 -3.08
N ASP A 236 0.79 -11.65 -2.17
CA ASP A 236 0.77 -11.27 -0.75
C ASP A 236 1.33 -9.86 -0.52
N ALA A 237 2.40 -9.49 -1.24
CA ALA A 237 3.05 -8.19 -1.10
C ALA A 237 2.24 -7.01 -1.62
N VAL A 238 1.18 -7.25 -2.42
CA VAL A 238 0.32 -6.17 -2.97
C VAL A 238 -0.44 -5.45 -1.85
N ILE A 239 -0.83 -6.18 -0.81
CA ILE A 239 -1.52 -5.67 0.39
C ILE A 239 -0.69 -6.07 1.62
N PRO A 240 0.42 -5.39 1.92
CA PRO A 240 1.35 -5.83 2.97
C PRO A 240 0.82 -5.57 4.39
N VAL A 241 0.98 -6.56 5.27
CA VAL A 241 0.69 -6.45 6.72
C VAL A 241 1.90 -6.96 7.49
N THR A 242 2.64 -6.05 8.13
CA THR A 242 3.83 -6.36 8.91
C THR A 242 3.42 -6.82 10.31
N ARG A 243 3.71 -8.08 10.64
CA ARG A 243 3.42 -8.64 11.97
C ARG A 243 4.53 -8.27 12.94
N THR A 244 4.21 -7.55 14.01
CA THR A 244 5.21 -7.09 14.99
C THR A 244 4.78 -7.41 16.43
N PRO A 245 5.72 -7.47 17.39
CA PRO A 245 5.41 -7.59 18.81
C PRO A 245 4.63 -6.42 19.42
N ILE A 246 4.37 -5.35 18.67
CA ILE A 246 3.49 -4.25 19.10
C ILE A 246 2.15 -4.24 18.36
N GLY A 247 1.87 -5.23 17.52
CA GLY A 247 0.68 -5.30 16.69
C GLY A 247 0.98 -5.61 15.23
N ASN A 248 -0.03 -6.04 14.48
CA ASN A 248 0.06 -6.14 13.03
C ASN A 248 -0.19 -4.76 12.41
N ILE A 249 0.80 -4.25 11.69
CA ILE A 249 0.83 -2.90 11.15
C ILE A 249 0.62 -2.95 9.64
N ALA A 250 -0.30 -2.12 9.15
CA ALA A 250 -0.37 -1.75 7.74
C ALA A 250 -0.13 -0.25 7.61
N THR A 251 0.41 0.19 6.47
CA THR A 251 0.63 1.61 6.18
C THR A 251 0.04 1.98 4.83
N SER A 252 -0.41 3.22 4.67
CA SER A 252 -0.94 3.70 3.38
C SER A 252 -1.02 5.22 3.30
N SER A 253 -0.58 5.80 2.18
CA SER A 253 -0.87 7.20 1.82
C SER A 253 -2.09 7.35 0.90
N VAL A 254 -2.82 6.26 0.66
CA VAL A 254 -4.06 6.27 -0.13
C VAL A 254 -5.18 6.95 0.65
N GLN A 255 -5.98 7.75 -0.05
CA GLN A 255 -7.15 8.45 0.49
C GLN A 255 -8.40 8.00 -0.26
N ARG A 256 -9.52 7.85 0.46
CA ARG A 256 -10.85 7.53 -0.09
C ARG A 256 -10.91 6.19 -0.83
N GLU A 257 -10.49 5.10 -0.17
CA GLU A 257 -10.48 3.74 -0.75
C GLU A 257 -10.87 2.68 0.30
N PRO A 258 -12.17 2.52 0.62
CA PRO A 258 -12.59 1.60 1.67
C PRO A 258 -12.20 0.15 1.39
N GLU A 259 -12.15 -0.28 0.13
CA GLU A 259 -11.80 -1.64 -0.30
C GLU A 259 -10.35 -1.99 0.04
N LEU A 260 -9.41 -1.07 -0.15
CA LEU A 260 -8.00 -1.26 0.21
C LEU A 260 -7.85 -1.48 1.72
N PHE A 261 -8.49 -0.63 2.53
CA PHE A 261 -8.42 -0.77 3.98
C PHE A 261 -9.18 -1.99 4.50
N ARG A 262 -10.24 -2.40 3.80
CA ARG A 262 -10.93 -3.66 4.05
C ARG A 262 -10.00 -4.84 3.80
N ALA A 263 -9.23 -4.83 2.72
CA ALA A 263 -8.27 -5.88 2.40
C ALA A 263 -7.17 -5.99 3.47
N PHE A 264 -6.59 -4.87 3.92
CA PHE A 264 -5.63 -4.87 5.03
C PHE A 264 -6.21 -5.51 6.31
N ALA A 265 -7.43 -5.14 6.68
CA ALA A 265 -8.08 -5.67 7.88
C ALA A 265 -8.45 -7.15 7.75
N MET A 266 -8.91 -7.60 6.56
CA MET A 266 -9.12 -9.03 6.28
C MET A 266 -7.83 -9.85 6.36
N LYS A 267 -6.69 -9.23 6.00
CA LYS A 267 -5.35 -9.81 6.13
C LYS A 267 -4.78 -9.69 7.55
N GLY A 268 -5.57 -9.22 8.52
CA GLY A 268 -5.20 -9.19 9.93
C GLY A 268 -4.45 -7.94 10.38
N ALA A 269 -4.56 -6.81 9.67
CA ALA A 269 -4.05 -5.54 10.18
C ALA A 269 -4.82 -5.12 11.44
N GLU A 270 -4.10 -4.77 12.50
CA GLU A 270 -4.66 -4.31 13.78
C GLU A 270 -4.58 -2.78 13.92
N ILE A 271 -3.50 -2.21 13.35
CA ILE A 271 -3.19 -0.79 13.35
C ILE A 271 -2.89 -0.36 11.91
N ILE A 272 -3.72 0.51 11.35
CA ILE A 272 -3.50 1.11 10.02
C ILE A 272 -2.92 2.52 10.21
N LEU A 273 -1.67 2.67 9.77
CA LEU A 273 -0.90 3.91 9.82
C LEU A 273 -1.04 4.66 8.50
N ARG A 274 -1.94 5.64 8.48
CA ARG A 274 -2.19 6.45 7.30
C ARG A 274 -1.33 7.71 7.30
N THR A 275 -0.89 8.11 6.11
CA THR A 275 -0.10 9.34 5.91
C THR A 275 -0.78 10.25 4.90
N ALA A 276 -0.59 11.55 5.07
CA ALA A 276 -1.06 12.58 4.15
C ALA A 276 -0.06 13.73 4.09
N THR A 277 -0.05 14.45 2.98
CA THR A 277 0.61 15.75 2.83
C THR A 277 -0.33 16.63 2.00
N GLY A 278 -0.63 17.83 2.49
CA GLY A 278 -1.57 18.75 1.85
C GLY A 278 -3.05 18.48 2.21
N GLY A 279 -3.31 17.76 3.30
CA GLY A 279 -4.66 17.54 3.84
C GLY A 279 -5.23 16.16 3.57
N PHE A 280 -6.34 15.86 4.26
CA PHE A 280 -7.06 14.59 4.19
C PHE A 280 -8.53 14.80 4.59
N ASN A 281 -9.35 13.76 4.44
CA ASN A 281 -10.74 13.79 4.92
C ASN A 281 -10.83 13.00 6.24
N SER A 282 -11.18 13.67 7.34
CA SER A 282 -11.30 13.02 8.65
C SER A 282 -12.38 11.94 8.69
N LEU A 283 -13.47 12.09 7.94
CA LEU A 283 -14.52 11.08 7.84
C LEU A 283 -14.02 9.80 7.16
N ASP A 284 -13.13 9.90 6.17
CA ASP A 284 -12.51 8.74 5.51
C ASP A 284 -11.63 7.95 6.48
N VAL A 285 -10.81 8.65 7.27
CA VAL A 285 -9.95 8.03 8.30
C VAL A 285 -10.80 7.40 9.42
N GLN A 286 -11.82 8.11 9.90
CA GLN A 286 -12.75 7.59 10.89
C GLN A 286 -13.50 6.35 10.39
N ALA A 287 -14.00 6.37 9.15
CA ALA A 287 -14.72 5.27 8.54
C ALA A 287 -13.82 4.04 8.36
N THR A 288 -12.53 4.23 8.08
CA THR A 288 -11.53 3.15 8.04
C THR A 288 -11.53 2.37 9.34
N SER A 289 -11.48 3.05 10.48
CA SER A 289 -11.58 2.39 11.79
C SER A 289 -12.93 1.74 12.01
N LEU A 290 -14.03 2.49 11.83
CA LEU A 290 -15.39 2.03 12.12
C LEU A 290 -15.74 0.74 11.38
N TYR A 291 -15.55 0.72 10.06
CA TYR A 291 -15.98 -0.41 9.25
C TYR A 291 -15.08 -1.63 9.42
N ASN A 292 -13.78 -1.42 9.65
CA ASN A 292 -12.80 -2.49 9.69
C ASN A 292 -12.48 -3.01 11.10
N ARG A 293 -12.98 -2.34 12.15
CA ARG A 293 -12.71 -2.69 13.55
C ARG A 293 -11.24 -2.62 13.93
N VAL A 294 -10.50 -1.65 13.37
CA VAL A 294 -9.05 -1.49 13.58
C VAL A 294 -8.72 -0.12 14.18
N TYR A 295 -7.57 -0.02 14.86
CA TYR A 295 -7.01 1.29 15.17
C TYR A 295 -6.52 1.94 13.88
N THR A 296 -6.83 3.23 13.70
CA THR A 296 -6.30 4.01 12.56
C THR A 296 -5.63 5.25 13.09
N ALA A 297 -4.41 5.50 12.65
CA ALA A 297 -3.71 6.76 12.87
C ALA A 297 -3.53 7.48 11.54
N ILE A 298 -3.62 8.81 11.57
CA ILE A 298 -3.31 9.66 10.42
C ILE A 298 -2.29 10.71 10.86
N VAL A 299 -1.20 10.82 10.11
CA VAL A 299 -0.32 11.99 10.20
C VAL A 299 -0.43 12.79 8.91
N ASN A 300 -0.73 14.07 9.08
CA ASN A 300 -0.64 15.08 8.05
C ASN A 300 0.49 16.07 8.39
N ASN A 301 0.94 16.88 7.43
CA ASN A 301 1.98 17.87 7.69
C ASN A 301 1.48 19.01 8.59
N ALA A 302 2.42 19.65 9.30
CA ALA A 302 2.22 20.93 9.95
C ALA A 302 2.27 22.09 8.93
N VAL A 303 1.89 23.29 9.39
CA VAL A 303 2.24 24.56 8.75
C VAL A 303 3.75 24.61 8.54
N SER A 304 4.16 24.94 7.32
CA SER A 304 5.55 24.98 6.87
C SER A 304 5.91 26.40 6.47
N PRO A 305 6.39 27.24 7.41
CA PRO A 305 6.82 28.60 7.10
C PRO A 305 7.95 28.60 6.06
N ASN A 306 7.93 29.62 5.19
CA ASN A 306 8.91 29.80 4.12
C ASN A 306 8.98 28.60 3.14
N ASN A 307 7.88 27.86 2.98
CA ASN A 307 7.82 26.76 2.01
C ASN A 307 7.79 27.30 0.58
N PRO A 308 8.84 27.10 -0.24
CA PRO A 308 8.90 27.70 -1.57
C PRO A 308 7.74 27.22 -2.46
N GLY A 309 7.00 28.17 -3.03
CA GLY A 309 5.92 27.87 -3.97
C GLY A 309 4.55 27.55 -3.34
N PHE A 310 4.44 27.53 -2.01
CA PHE A 310 3.17 27.30 -1.31
C PHE A 310 2.95 28.33 -0.20
N LEU A 311 1.69 28.61 0.13
CA LEU A 311 1.38 29.28 1.39
C LEU A 311 1.75 28.36 2.56
N ALA A 312 2.09 28.95 3.70
CA ALA A 312 2.63 28.18 4.82
C ALA A 312 1.63 27.17 5.40
N ASP A 313 0.34 27.46 5.31
CA ASP A 313 -0.75 26.75 5.99
C ASP A 313 -1.56 25.80 5.09
N VAL A 314 -1.17 25.63 3.83
CA VAL A 314 -1.92 24.81 2.86
C VAL A 314 -2.11 23.39 3.38
N GLY A 315 -3.35 23.08 3.75
CA GLY A 315 -3.79 21.75 4.17
C GLY A 315 -3.06 21.20 5.39
N GLY A 316 -2.44 22.04 6.23
CA GLY A 316 -1.70 21.59 7.41
C GLY A 316 -2.58 21.32 8.64
N GLY A 317 -2.17 20.39 9.50
CA GLY A 317 -2.86 20.08 10.76
C GLY A 317 -3.72 18.81 10.73
N GLY A 318 -4.46 18.60 11.83
CA GLY A 318 -5.50 17.56 11.94
C GLY A 318 -4.99 16.14 12.20
N SER A 319 -3.69 15.92 12.43
CA SER A 319 -3.16 14.57 12.71
C SER A 319 -3.88 13.94 13.91
N ALA A 320 -4.30 12.68 13.80
CA ALA A 320 -5.26 12.09 14.73
C ALA A 320 -5.11 10.56 14.87
N ILE A 321 -5.70 10.03 15.94
CA ILE A 321 -5.77 8.60 16.24
C ILE A 321 -7.22 8.23 16.56
N TYR A 322 -7.73 7.19 15.91
CA TYR A 322 -9.09 6.67 16.03
C TYR A 322 -9.07 5.24 16.58
N GLY A 323 -10.03 4.92 17.44
CA GLY A 323 -10.22 3.58 17.98
C GLY A 323 -11.00 2.66 17.03
N PRO A 324 -11.04 1.35 17.29
CA PRO A 324 -11.70 0.34 16.45
C PRO A 324 -13.17 0.59 16.12
N ASN A 325 -13.87 1.39 16.91
CA ASN A 325 -15.27 1.76 16.68
C ASN A 325 -15.43 3.08 15.92
N GLY A 326 -14.35 3.63 15.35
CA GLY A 326 -14.34 4.94 14.70
C GLY A 326 -14.31 6.13 15.67
N LYS A 327 -14.28 5.92 16.99
CA LYS A 327 -14.20 7.03 17.95
C LYS A 327 -12.86 7.74 17.81
N LEU A 328 -12.89 9.06 17.66
CA LEU A 328 -11.68 9.88 17.79
C LEU A 328 -11.13 9.75 19.21
N LEU A 329 -9.90 9.26 19.34
CA LEU A 329 -9.22 9.13 20.62
C LEU A 329 -8.42 10.39 20.94
N LYS A 330 -7.71 10.93 19.93
CA LYS A 330 -6.96 12.18 20.07
C LYS A 330 -6.66 12.80 18.71
N GLU A 331 -6.61 14.14 18.67
CA GLU A 331 -6.27 14.94 17.50
C GLU A 331 -5.28 16.05 17.90
N ALA A 332 -4.40 16.43 16.98
CA ALA A 332 -3.54 17.59 17.11
C ALA A 332 -4.38 18.86 17.27
N ASN A 333 -4.17 19.58 18.37
CA ASN A 333 -4.97 20.76 18.73
C ASN A 333 -4.55 22.04 18.00
N SER A 334 -3.57 21.98 17.10
CA SER A 334 -3.16 23.11 16.27
C SER A 334 -2.56 22.63 14.95
N VAL A 335 -2.42 23.55 14.02
CA VAL A 335 -1.79 23.33 12.71
C VAL A 335 -0.25 23.35 12.77
N ASN A 336 0.34 23.71 13.93
CA ASN A 336 1.78 23.79 14.11
C ASN A 336 2.42 22.41 14.33
N GLU A 337 3.74 22.37 14.42
CA GLU A 337 4.45 21.14 14.76
C GLU A 337 4.01 20.64 16.14
N SER A 338 3.59 19.38 16.21
CA SER A 338 3.07 18.78 17.44
C SER A 338 3.17 17.27 17.37
N SER A 339 2.97 16.62 18.50
CA SER A 339 2.73 15.18 18.55
C SER A 339 1.52 14.88 19.41
N VAL A 340 0.72 13.89 18.99
CA VAL A 340 -0.35 13.37 19.84
C VAL A 340 -0.18 11.89 20.07
N THR A 341 -0.24 11.50 21.34
CA THR A 341 -0.03 10.13 21.80
C THR A 341 -1.30 9.55 22.39
N VAL A 342 -1.55 8.27 22.07
CA VAL A 342 -2.59 7.43 22.67
C VAL A 342 -1.96 6.14 23.19
N THR A 343 -2.45 5.65 24.33
CA THR A 343 -2.15 4.30 24.83
C THR A 343 -3.18 3.33 24.26
N ILE A 344 -2.72 2.31 23.52
CA ILE A 344 -3.56 1.28 22.91
C ILE A 344 -3.45 0.00 23.76
N PRO A 345 -4.57 -0.53 24.30
CA PRO A 345 -4.58 -1.80 25.02
C PRO A 345 -4.56 -2.99 24.04
N ILE A 346 -3.42 -3.22 23.39
CA ILE A 346 -3.29 -4.14 22.25
C ILE A 346 -3.59 -5.61 22.61
N ALA A 347 -3.28 -6.05 23.83
CA ALA A 347 -3.62 -7.41 24.27
C ALA A 347 -5.13 -7.60 24.48
N GLU A 348 -5.80 -6.61 25.09
CA GLU A 348 -7.26 -6.63 25.27
C GLU A 348 -7.98 -6.56 23.91
N PHE A 349 -7.45 -5.74 23.00
CA PHE A 349 -7.91 -5.69 21.62
C PHE A 349 -7.84 -7.07 20.97
N ARG A 350 -6.67 -7.73 20.97
CA ARG A 350 -6.48 -9.08 20.40
C ARG A 350 -7.42 -10.12 20.99
N ALA A 351 -7.68 -10.07 22.30
CA ALA A 351 -8.55 -11.03 22.97
C ALA A 351 -10.00 -11.03 22.45
N SER A 352 -10.44 -9.95 21.79
CA SER A 352 -11.81 -9.81 21.27
C SER A 352 -11.88 -9.42 19.79
N HIS A 353 -10.73 -9.22 19.14
CA HIS A 353 -10.67 -8.83 17.75
C HIS A 353 -10.82 -10.04 16.83
N TYR A 354 -11.43 -9.80 15.68
CA TYR A 354 -11.55 -10.73 14.58
C TYR A 354 -11.66 -9.91 13.29
N PRO A 355 -11.25 -10.46 12.14
CA PRO A 355 -11.33 -9.76 10.86
C PRO A 355 -12.77 -9.36 10.53
N PRO A 356 -12.97 -8.32 9.72
CA PRO A 356 -14.31 -7.83 9.44
C PRO A 356 -15.21 -8.87 8.76
N SER A 357 -16.43 -9.01 9.27
CA SER A 357 -17.45 -9.89 8.68
C SER A 357 -18.10 -9.21 7.46
N VAL A 358 -17.70 -9.63 6.26
CA VAL A 358 -18.25 -9.13 4.99
C VAL A 358 -18.97 -10.27 4.28
N HIS A 359 -20.21 -10.02 3.87
CA HIS A 359 -21.06 -10.99 3.16
C HIS A 359 -20.67 -11.09 1.68
N MET A 360 -19.44 -11.55 1.39
CA MET A 360 -18.82 -11.52 0.05
C MET A 360 -19.68 -12.18 -1.03
N ALA A 361 -20.47 -13.20 -0.71
CA ALA A 361 -21.38 -13.85 -1.65
C ALA A 361 -22.42 -12.90 -2.28
N LEU A 362 -22.79 -11.81 -1.60
CA LEU A 362 -23.68 -10.78 -2.14
C LEU A 362 -23.01 -9.90 -3.20
N TYR A 363 -21.69 -9.67 -3.06
CA TYR A 363 -20.97 -8.65 -3.82
C TYR A 363 -20.08 -9.22 -4.93
N ARG A 364 -19.57 -10.45 -4.77
CA ARG A 364 -18.66 -11.09 -5.73
C ARG A 364 -19.16 -11.02 -7.18
N PRO A 365 -20.41 -11.41 -7.51
CA PRO A 365 -20.88 -11.30 -8.89
C PRO A 365 -20.85 -9.88 -9.48
N VAL A 366 -20.95 -8.85 -8.63
CA VAL A 366 -20.85 -7.44 -9.04
C VAL A 366 -19.39 -7.03 -9.19
N PHE A 367 -18.55 -7.33 -8.19
CA PHE A 367 -17.13 -6.95 -8.19
C PHE A 367 -16.33 -7.66 -9.28
N ASP A 368 -16.63 -8.93 -9.56
CA ASP A 368 -15.96 -9.71 -10.59
C ASP A 368 -16.26 -9.19 -12.01
N GLN A 369 -17.37 -8.45 -12.19
CA GLN A 369 -17.76 -7.82 -13.46
C GLN A 369 -17.40 -6.33 -13.52
N TYR A 370 -16.95 -5.73 -12.42
CA TYR A 370 -16.62 -4.33 -12.37
C TYR A 370 -15.32 -4.05 -13.12
N VAL A 371 -15.36 -3.03 -13.98
CA VAL A 371 -14.19 -2.60 -14.75
C VAL A 371 -13.69 -1.29 -14.16
N ASN A 372 -12.43 -1.26 -13.72
CA ASN A 372 -11.80 -0.03 -13.23
C ASN A 372 -11.73 1.03 -14.32
N ARG A 373 -11.97 2.30 -13.94
CA ARG A 373 -11.87 3.47 -14.83
C ARG A 373 -10.49 3.59 -15.51
N TYR A 374 -9.44 3.31 -14.75
CA TYR A 374 -8.07 3.24 -15.24
C TYR A 374 -7.55 1.81 -15.03
N PRO A 375 -7.09 1.12 -16.08
CA PRO A 375 -6.54 -0.24 -15.94
C PRO A 375 -5.21 -0.22 -15.16
N PRO A 376 -4.74 -1.38 -14.64
CA PRO A 376 -3.42 -1.48 -14.04
C PRO A 376 -2.31 -1.33 -15.10
N ASN A 377 -1.05 -1.32 -14.65
CA ASN A 377 0.14 -1.38 -15.51
C ASN A 377 0.37 -0.16 -16.41
N LEU A 378 -0.30 0.96 -16.13
CA LEU A 378 -0.22 2.16 -16.98
C LEU A 378 1.19 2.75 -17.03
N PHE A 379 2.04 2.51 -16.02
CA PHE A 379 3.43 3.00 -16.01
C PHE A 379 4.47 1.91 -16.27
N SER A 380 4.09 0.72 -16.73
CA SER A 380 5.04 -0.34 -17.06
C SER A 380 5.87 -0.02 -18.32
N SER A 381 5.21 0.49 -19.38
CA SER A 381 5.88 0.78 -20.66
C SER A 381 6.35 2.23 -20.79
N TYR A 382 5.73 3.15 -20.04
CA TYR A 382 6.04 4.58 -20.11
C TYR A 382 5.87 5.23 -18.74
N GLN A 383 6.91 5.92 -18.28
CA GLN A 383 6.86 6.70 -17.05
C GLN A 383 6.82 8.20 -17.40
N PRO A 384 5.72 8.91 -17.11
CA PRO A 384 5.60 10.33 -17.45
C PRO A 384 6.70 11.19 -16.83
N GLN A 385 7.16 12.21 -17.56
CA GLN A 385 8.32 13.01 -17.14
C GLN A 385 8.00 14.09 -16.11
N ASP A 386 6.77 14.57 -16.07
CA ASP A 386 6.28 15.58 -15.14
C ASP A 386 4.75 15.51 -15.00
N THR A 387 4.17 16.45 -14.27
CA THR A 387 2.72 16.48 -14.00
C THR A 387 1.88 16.77 -15.24
N ALA A 388 2.38 17.59 -16.18
CA ALA A 388 1.67 17.92 -17.41
C ALA A 388 1.73 16.76 -18.40
N ASP A 389 2.86 16.07 -18.43
CA ASP A 389 3.05 14.87 -19.22
C ASP A 389 2.20 13.70 -18.75
N ALA A 390 2.11 13.51 -17.44
CA ALA A 390 1.21 12.52 -16.86
C ALA A 390 -0.25 12.82 -17.19
N PHE A 391 -0.64 14.09 -17.14
CA PHE A 391 -1.99 14.52 -17.53
C PHE A 391 -2.29 14.16 -18.99
N ARG A 392 -1.39 14.51 -19.91
CA ARG A 392 -1.54 14.16 -21.33
C ARG A 392 -1.61 12.65 -21.53
N TYR A 393 -0.69 11.91 -20.92
CA TYR A 393 -0.59 10.46 -21.07
C TYR A 393 -1.82 9.71 -20.52
N LEU A 394 -2.41 10.19 -19.43
CA LEU A 394 -3.57 9.56 -18.79
C LEU A 394 -4.92 10.03 -19.34
N SER A 395 -4.95 11.11 -20.13
CA SER A 395 -6.18 11.72 -20.65
C SER A 395 -7.03 10.79 -21.54
N ASP A 396 -6.40 9.83 -22.22
CA ASP A 396 -7.04 8.86 -23.12
C ASP A 396 -7.05 7.43 -22.54
N LYS A 397 -6.68 7.26 -21.26
CA LYS A 397 -6.61 5.96 -20.57
C LYS A 397 -7.84 5.66 -19.71
N ASP A 398 -8.76 6.61 -19.63
CA ASP A 398 -10.08 6.40 -19.06
C ASP A 398 -10.89 5.47 -19.97
N VAL A 399 -11.24 4.29 -19.47
CA VAL A 399 -12.02 3.30 -20.23
C VAL A 399 -13.52 3.42 -19.99
N TRP A 400 -13.94 4.26 -19.05
CA TRP A 400 -15.35 4.59 -18.87
C TRP A 400 -15.75 5.61 -19.93
N ARG A 401 -16.91 5.41 -20.54
CA ARG A 401 -17.44 6.27 -21.61
C ARG A 401 -18.64 7.05 -21.12
#